data_AF-A0A0A9AUN4-F1
#
_entry.id   AF-A0A0A9AUN4-F1
#
_cell.length_a   1.000
_cell.length_b   1.000
_cell.length_c   1.000
_cell.angle_alpha   90.00
_cell.angle_beta   90.00
_cell.angle_gamma   90.00
#
_symmetry.space_group_name_H-M   'P 1'
#
loop_
_entity.id
_entity.type
_entity.pdbx_description
1 polymer ?
#
loop_
_entity_poly.entity_id
_entity_poly.type
_entity_poly.pdbx_seq_one_letter_code
_entity_poly.pdbx_strand_id
1 'polypeptide(L)'
;MATDFYVNLFSAQGNTDPGLVTQFVPPKVTTAMNSMLCAPFTPEEIENALFMMGPNKSPGSDGFTVGFYQKHWDILKDDVCDAVLNFLNGGDMQTFVNSTVLVLIPKIKNSQEMTHFRPIALCNVLYKICSKVMANILQLILDDIIFEEQSVFVPGRSITDNILVAYVHVHYLKRKKR
;
A
#
# COMPACT_ATOMS: atom_id res chain seq x y z
N MET A 1 12.88 -8.61 -22.35
CA MET A 1 11.48 -8.59 -22.85
C MET A 1 10.46 -8.45 -21.72
N ALA A 2 10.33 -9.41 -20.79
CA ALA A 2 9.41 -9.27 -19.65
C ALA A 2 9.92 -8.32 -18.56
N THR A 3 11.20 -8.44 -18.20
CA THR A 3 11.85 -7.56 -17.21
C THR A 3 11.79 -6.10 -17.66
N ASP A 4 12.23 -5.80 -18.89
CA ASP A 4 12.21 -4.43 -19.41
C ASP A 4 10.81 -3.82 -19.44
N PHE A 5 9.79 -4.62 -19.81
CA PHE A 5 8.40 -4.17 -19.79
C PHE A 5 7.98 -3.71 -18.39
N TYR A 6 8.21 -4.53 -17.36
CA TYR A 6 7.80 -4.20 -16.00
C TYR A 6 8.71 -3.17 -15.33
N VAL A 7 10.00 -3.13 -15.65
CA VAL A 7 10.91 -2.05 -15.21
C VAL A 7 10.39 -0.72 -15.74
N ASN A 8 10.05 -0.63 -17.02
CA ASN A 8 9.50 0.60 -17.60
C ASN A 8 8.12 0.94 -17.02
N LEU A 9 7.28 -0.08 -16.76
CA LEU A 9 5.94 0.11 -16.20
C LEU A 9 5.97 0.64 -14.76
N PHE A 10 6.90 0.16 -13.93
CA PHE A 10 7.02 0.52 -12.52
C PHE A 10 8.01 1.66 -12.25
N SER A 11 8.72 2.13 -13.27
CA SER A 11 9.56 3.33 -13.18
C SER A 11 8.70 4.58 -13.21
N ALA A 12 9.16 5.63 -12.54
CA ALA A 12 8.53 6.95 -12.61
C ALA A 12 8.49 7.42 -14.08
N GLN A 13 7.29 7.78 -14.54
CA GLN A 13 7.15 8.40 -15.86
C GLN A 13 7.70 9.82 -15.80
N GLY A 14 8.50 10.20 -16.79
CA GLY A 14 8.96 11.57 -16.92
C GLY A 14 7.78 12.52 -17.14
N ASN A 15 7.82 13.68 -16.48
CA ASN A 15 6.91 14.81 -16.74
C ASN A 15 5.46 14.68 -16.21
N THR A 16 5.26 14.05 -15.05
CA THR A 16 3.99 14.18 -14.31
C THR A 16 3.98 15.49 -13.53
N ASP A 17 3.10 16.44 -13.88
CA ASP A 17 2.79 17.61 -13.06
C ASP A 17 1.51 17.33 -12.25
N PRO A 18 1.61 17.03 -10.94
CA PRO A 18 0.43 16.80 -10.11
C PRO A 18 -0.45 18.05 -9.99
N GLY A 19 0.13 19.24 -10.14
CA GLY A 19 -0.54 20.53 -9.95
C GLY A 19 -1.76 20.72 -10.84
N LEU A 20 -1.72 20.21 -12.07
CA LEU A 20 -2.85 20.26 -13.01
C LEU A 20 -4.11 19.59 -12.48
N VAL A 21 -3.95 18.52 -11.69
CA VAL A 21 -5.07 17.75 -11.11
C VAL A 21 -5.35 18.25 -9.69
N THR A 22 -4.33 18.44 -8.87
CA THR A 22 -4.49 18.78 -7.46
C THR A 22 -5.04 20.19 -7.23
N GLN A 23 -4.92 21.11 -8.18
CA GLN A 23 -5.55 22.44 -8.10
C GLN A 23 -7.09 22.37 -7.98
N PHE A 24 -7.71 21.27 -8.44
CA PHE A 24 -9.15 21.05 -8.33
C PHE A 24 -9.55 20.22 -7.10
N VAL A 25 -8.57 19.73 -6.34
CA VAL A 25 -8.80 18.90 -5.16
C VAL A 25 -8.72 19.81 -3.93
N PRO A 26 -9.81 19.95 -3.15
CA PRO A 26 -9.78 20.78 -1.96
C PRO A 26 -8.80 20.20 -0.92
N PRO A 27 -7.96 21.03 -0.29
CA PRO A 27 -7.07 20.57 0.76
C PRO A 27 -7.89 20.17 1.98
N LYS A 28 -7.81 18.89 2.37
CA LYS A 28 -8.47 18.36 3.57
C LYS A 28 -7.52 18.10 4.74
N VAL A 29 -6.23 17.91 4.47
CA VAL A 29 -5.23 17.65 5.51
C VAL A 29 -4.97 18.93 6.29
N THR A 30 -5.36 18.95 7.56
CA THR A 30 -5.13 20.10 8.45
C THR A 30 -3.67 20.17 8.90
N THR A 31 -3.26 21.32 9.45
CA THR A 31 -1.91 21.46 10.04
C THR A 31 -1.68 20.44 11.16
N ALA A 32 -2.67 20.17 12.00
CA ALA A 32 -2.57 19.19 13.08
C ALA A 32 -2.38 17.75 12.54
N MET A 33 -3.14 17.37 11.50
CA MET A 33 -2.95 16.09 10.80
C MET A 33 -1.55 15.99 10.20
N ASN A 34 -1.08 17.05 9.54
CA ASN A 34 0.25 17.10 8.94
C ASN A 34 1.35 16.94 10.00
N SER A 35 1.27 17.66 11.12
CA SER A 35 2.21 17.53 12.24
C SER A 35 2.26 16.10 12.80
N MET A 36 1.11 15.41 12.86
CA MET A 36 1.06 14.00 13.28
C MET A 36 1.69 13.07 12.23
N LEU A 37 1.33 13.22 10.96
CA LEU A 37 1.86 12.39 9.87
C LEU A 37 3.37 12.53 9.66
N CYS A 38 3.93 13.69 10.01
CA CYS A 38 5.36 13.98 9.90
C CYS A 38 6.12 13.78 11.21
N ALA A 39 5.48 13.25 12.26
CA ALA A 39 6.18 12.88 13.48
C ALA A 39 7.18 11.74 13.20
N PRO A 40 8.32 11.68 13.93
CA PRO A 40 9.26 10.58 13.79
C PRO A 40 8.62 9.24 14.14
N PHE A 41 8.94 8.21 13.37
CA PHE A 41 8.47 6.85 13.61
C PHE A 41 9.14 6.24 14.84
N THR A 42 8.46 5.28 15.48
CA THR A 42 8.89 4.65 16.73
C THR A 42 9.05 3.13 16.62
N PRO A 43 9.86 2.49 17.49
CA PRO A 43 9.95 1.03 17.57
C PRO A 43 8.60 0.33 17.82
N GLU A 44 7.71 0.97 18.60
CA GLU A 44 6.39 0.41 18.92
C GLU A 44 5.51 0.29 17.67
N GLU A 45 5.55 1.28 16.76
CA GLU A 45 4.83 1.22 15.49
C GLU A 45 5.32 0.08 14.59
N ILE A 46 6.62 -0.21 14.63
CA ILE A 46 7.27 -1.29 13.87
C ILE A 46 6.83 -2.65 14.40
N GLU A 47 6.89 -2.83 15.72
CA GLU A 47 6.42 -4.04 16.39
C GLU A 47 4.94 -4.30 16.09
N ASN A 48 4.10 -3.28 16.30
CA ASN A 48 2.68 -3.35 15.98
C ASN A 48 2.44 -3.71 14.52
N ALA A 49 3.15 -3.06 13.58
CA ALA A 49 3.05 -3.37 12.16
C ALA A 49 3.40 -4.82 11.85
N LEU A 50 4.49 -5.36 12.42
CA LEU A 50 4.92 -6.74 12.22
C LEU A 50 3.87 -7.74 12.75
N PHE A 51 3.32 -7.53 13.94
CA PHE A 51 2.36 -8.47 14.54
C PHE A 51 0.95 -8.36 13.95
N MET A 52 0.60 -7.25 13.28
CA MET A 52 -0.61 -7.15 12.46
C MET A 52 -0.51 -7.95 11.14
N MET A 53 0.69 -8.32 10.70
CA MET A 53 0.88 -9.07 9.46
C MET A 53 0.64 -10.56 9.66
N GLY A 54 0.02 -11.21 8.67
CA GLY A 54 -0.15 -12.66 8.69
C GLY A 54 1.19 -13.40 8.57
N PRO A 55 1.46 -14.45 9.37
CA PRO A 55 2.76 -15.15 9.38
C PRO A 55 3.09 -15.85 8.05
N ASN A 56 2.06 -16.32 7.34
CA ASN A 56 2.18 -17.10 6.10
C ASN A 56 2.28 -16.24 4.83
N LYS A 57 2.57 -14.94 4.95
CA LYS A 57 2.80 -14.09 3.78
C LYS A 57 4.09 -14.53 3.09
N SER A 58 4.04 -14.61 1.75
CA SER A 58 5.19 -15.02 0.93
C SER A 58 6.43 -14.16 1.22
N PRO A 59 7.63 -14.76 1.28
CA PRO A 59 8.88 -14.02 1.46
C PRO A 59 9.27 -13.25 0.18
N GLY A 60 10.30 -12.42 0.28
CA GLY A 60 10.93 -11.81 -0.90
C GLY A 60 12.05 -12.69 -1.46
N SER A 61 13.06 -12.08 -2.05
CA SER A 61 14.24 -12.79 -2.56
C SER A 61 15.13 -13.36 -1.45
N ASP A 62 15.00 -12.85 -0.22
CA ASP A 62 15.74 -13.31 0.96
C ASP A 62 15.22 -14.63 1.57
N GLY A 63 14.02 -15.05 1.19
CA GLY A 63 13.40 -16.28 1.71
C GLY A 63 12.82 -16.16 3.13
N PHE A 64 12.94 -15.02 3.81
CA PHE A 64 12.43 -14.86 5.17
C PHE A 64 10.95 -14.47 5.19
N THR A 65 10.14 -15.22 5.93
CA THR A 65 8.70 -14.97 6.05
C THR A 65 8.39 -14.05 7.22
N VAL A 66 7.19 -13.48 7.26
CA VAL A 66 6.71 -12.70 8.41
C VAL A 66 6.78 -13.52 9.70
N GLY A 67 6.38 -14.79 9.63
CA GLY A 67 6.43 -15.70 10.79
C GLY A 67 7.85 -15.94 11.33
N PHE A 68 8.88 -15.84 10.49
CA PHE A 68 10.27 -15.91 10.96
C PHE A 68 10.60 -14.73 11.88
N TYR A 69 10.27 -13.50 11.48
CA TYR A 69 10.51 -12.30 12.28
C TYR A 69 9.67 -12.30 13.57
N GLN A 70 8.39 -12.67 13.47
CA GLN A 70 7.51 -12.78 14.66
C GLN A 70 8.04 -13.79 15.68
N LYS A 71 8.52 -14.95 15.20
CA LYS A 71 9.02 -16.02 16.08
C LYS A 71 10.34 -15.67 16.77
N HIS A 72 11.21 -14.91 16.11
CA HIS A 72 12.54 -14.57 16.61
C HIS A 72 12.65 -13.08 16.98
N TRP A 73 11.52 -12.43 17.28
CA TRP A 73 11.45 -11.00 17.51
C TRP A 73 12.37 -10.55 18.65
N ASP A 74 12.41 -11.31 19.76
CA ASP A 74 13.27 -10.99 20.91
C ASP A 74 14.76 -10.88 20.55
N ILE A 75 15.20 -11.56 19.49
CA ILE A 75 16.59 -11.56 19.02
C ILE A 75 16.80 -10.48 17.96
N LEU A 76 15.83 -10.30 17.07
CA LEU A 76 15.97 -9.45 15.87
C LEU A 76 15.47 -8.02 16.06
N LYS A 77 14.74 -7.72 17.13
CA LYS A 77 14.02 -6.45 17.31
C LYS A 77 14.90 -5.22 17.14
N ASP A 78 16.11 -5.23 17.70
CA ASP A 78 16.97 -4.06 17.72
C ASP A 78 17.49 -3.78 16.29
N ASP A 79 18.00 -4.81 15.59
CA ASP A 79 18.45 -4.70 14.20
C ASP A 79 17.32 -4.31 13.24
N VAL A 80 16.12 -4.89 13.41
CA VAL A 80 14.96 -4.59 12.56
C VAL A 80 14.48 -3.17 12.80
N CYS A 81 14.35 -2.75 14.06
CA CYS A 81 13.95 -1.39 14.40
C CYS A 81 14.95 -0.36 13.87
N ASP A 82 16.25 -0.58 14.08
CA ASP A 82 17.29 0.32 13.61
C ASP A 82 17.26 0.47 12.08
N ALA A 83 17.15 -0.65 11.35
CA ALA A 83 17.07 -0.62 9.90
C ALA A 83 15.82 0.09 9.37
N VAL A 84 14.64 -0.19 9.96
CA VAL A 84 13.36 0.40 9.53
C VAL A 84 13.28 1.88 9.91
N LEU A 85 13.70 2.25 11.13
CA LEU A 85 13.71 3.64 11.59
C LEU A 85 14.71 4.49 10.82
N ASN A 86 15.89 3.96 10.51
CA ASN A 86 16.87 4.67 9.69
C ASN A 86 16.24 5.09 8.36
N PHE A 87 15.56 4.16 7.67
CA PHE A 87 14.88 4.47 6.44
C PHE A 87 13.69 5.43 6.63
N LEU A 88 12.78 5.11 7.53
CA LEU A 88 11.53 5.87 7.69
C LEU A 88 11.74 7.31 8.19
N ASN A 89 12.81 7.57 8.95
CA ASN A 89 13.15 8.89 9.46
C ASN A 89 14.16 9.65 8.57
N GLY A 90 14.23 9.32 7.28
CA GLY A 90 14.94 10.12 6.28
C GLY A 90 16.29 9.56 5.80
N GLY A 91 16.66 8.36 6.21
CA GLY A 91 17.78 7.61 5.63
C GLY A 91 17.40 6.84 4.37
N ASP A 92 18.38 6.18 3.77
CA ASP A 92 18.19 5.41 2.53
C ASP A 92 17.86 3.95 2.80
N MET A 93 16.93 3.39 2.02
CA MET A 93 16.69 1.96 2.04
C MET A 93 17.82 1.22 1.34
N GLN A 94 18.39 0.22 2.00
CA GLN A 94 19.38 -0.66 1.38
C GLN A 94 18.79 -1.35 0.15
N THR A 95 19.55 -1.34 -0.96
CA THR A 95 19.12 -1.90 -2.26
C THR A 95 18.62 -3.35 -2.16
N PHE A 96 19.24 -4.15 -1.29
CA PHE A 96 18.83 -5.53 -1.07
C PHE A 96 17.42 -5.63 -0.45
N VAL A 97 17.05 -4.75 0.49
CA VAL A 97 15.70 -4.73 1.10
C VAL A 97 14.63 -4.38 0.05
N ASN A 98 14.97 -3.50 -0.89
CA ASN A 98 14.09 -3.13 -2.01
C ASN A 98 14.12 -4.16 -3.17
N SER A 99 14.88 -5.25 -3.05
CA SER A 99 14.88 -6.33 -4.03
C SER A 99 13.52 -7.01 -4.07
N THR A 100 12.91 -7.06 -5.25
CA THR A 100 11.55 -7.56 -5.44
C THR A 100 11.56 -8.67 -6.49
N VAL A 101 10.95 -9.82 -6.16
CA VAL A 101 10.73 -10.91 -7.12
C VAL A 101 9.37 -10.73 -7.75
N LEU A 102 9.32 -10.64 -9.08
CA LEU A 102 8.06 -10.51 -9.82
C LEU A 102 7.55 -11.88 -10.26
N VAL A 103 6.37 -12.27 -9.77
CA VAL A 103 5.69 -13.51 -10.15
C VAL A 103 4.50 -13.17 -11.05
N LEU A 104 4.40 -13.84 -12.21
CA LEU A 104 3.34 -13.59 -13.19
C LEU A 104 2.24 -14.65 -13.05
N ILE A 105 1.04 -14.22 -12.61
CA ILE A 105 -0.13 -15.10 -12.51
C ILE A 105 -1.03 -14.91 -13.74
N PRO A 106 -1.31 -15.96 -14.52
CA PRO A 106 -2.22 -15.87 -15.67
C PRO A 106 -3.63 -15.39 -15.27
N LYS A 107 -4.18 -14.41 -16.01
CA LYS A 107 -5.59 -13.98 -15.89
C LYS A 107 -6.53 -14.89 -16.67
N ILE A 108 -6.04 -15.45 -17.78
CA ILE A 108 -6.81 -16.22 -18.76
C ILE A 108 -6.08 -17.51 -19.13
N LYS A 109 -6.83 -18.48 -19.65
CA LYS A 109 -6.25 -19.70 -20.25
C LYS A 109 -5.42 -19.33 -21.48
N ASN A 110 -4.34 -20.06 -21.72
CA ASN A 110 -3.43 -19.86 -22.87
C ASN A 110 -2.87 -18.43 -22.98
N SER A 111 -2.39 -17.86 -21.87
CA SER A 111 -1.85 -16.50 -21.83
C SER A 111 -0.60 -16.34 -22.72
N GLN A 112 -0.69 -15.52 -23.78
CA GLN A 112 0.41 -15.24 -24.71
C GLN A 112 1.04 -13.83 -24.55
N GLU A 113 0.30 -12.85 -24.02
CA GLU A 113 0.74 -11.44 -23.92
C GLU A 113 0.99 -11.03 -22.47
N MET A 114 1.87 -10.05 -22.24
CA MET A 114 2.19 -9.53 -20.90
C MET A 114 0.95 -8.97 -20.17
N THR A 115 0.02 -8.39 -20.91
CA THR A 115 -1.27 -7.87 -20.40
C THR A 115 -2.18 -8.98 -19.85
N HIS A 116 -1.99 -10.22 -20.30
CA HIS A 116 -2.73 -11.40 -19.83
C HIS A 116 -2.27 -11.89 -18.45
N PHE A 117 -1.19 -11.35 -17.91
CA PHE A 117 -0.69 -11.71 -16.59
C PHE A 117 -0.99 -10.63 -15.55
N ARG A 118 -1.23 -11.06 -14.30
CA ARG A 118 -1.18 -10.20 -13.11
C ARG A 118 0.23 -10.30 -12.54
N PRO A 119 1.01 -9.21 -12.55
CA PRO A 119 2.26 -9.19 -11.81
C PRO A 119 1.95 -9.16 -10.31
N ILE A 120 2.62 -10.03 -9.54
CA ILE A 120 2.68 -9.97 -8.08
C ILE A 120 4.13 -9.70 -7.69
N ALA A 121 4.33 -8.58 -6.99
CA ALA A 121 5.61 -8.20 -6.41
C ALA A 121 5.79 -8.87 -5.04
N LEU A 122 6.80 -9.72 -4.93
CA LEU A 122 7.22 -10.34 -3.68
C LEU A 122 8.41 -9.54 -3.11
N CYS A 123 8.12 -8.60 -2.23
CA CYS A 123 9.12 -7.77 -1.55
C CYS A 123 9.65 -8.48 -0.29
N ASN A 124 10.85 -8.11 0.16
CA ASN A 124 11.37 -8.57 1.45
C ASN A 124 10.50 -8.09 2.62
N VAL A 125 10.50 -8.81 3.74
CA VAL A 125 9.62 -8.50 4.87
C VAL A 125 9.94 -7.14 5.48
N LEU A 126 11.22 -6.76 5.58
CA LEU A 126 11.62 -5.42 6.03
C LEU A 126 10.95 -4.30 5.22
N TYR A 127 10.91 -4.42 3.89
CA TYR A 127 10.19 -3.49 3.02
C TYR A 127 8.70 -3.43 3.39
N LYS A 128 8.08 -4.61 3.58
CA LYS A 128 6.66 -4.71 3.93
C LYS A 128 6.35 -4.09 5.29
N ILE A 129 7.26 -4.18 6.27
CA ILE A 129 7.14 -3.52 7.56
C ILE A 129 7.13 -2.00 7.35
N CYS A 130 8.10 -1.44 6.61
CA CYS A 130 8.13 0.00 6.30
C CYS A 130 6.80 0.46 5.66
N SER A 131 6.33 -0.24 4.64
CA SER A 131 5.05 0.08 3.98
C SER A 131 3.86 -0.03 4.94
N LYS A 132 3.85 -1.03 5.83
CA LYS A 132 2.75 -1.25 6.77
C LYS A 132 2.71 -0.17 7.87
N VAL A 133 3.87 0.25 8.38
CA VAL A 133 3.98 1.37 9.33
C VAL A 133 3.42 2.65 8.69
N MET A 134 3.88 3.01 7.49
CA MET A 134 3.36 4.20 6.79
C MET A 134 1.84 4.11 6.52
N ALA A 135 1.35 2.93 6.13
CA ALA A 135 -0.08 2.73 5.91
C ALA A 135 -0.90 2.89 7.20
N ASN A 136 -0.40 2.39 8.34
CA ASN A 136 -1.06 2.54 9.63
C ASN A 136 -1.16 4.02 10.06
N ILE A 137 -0.12 4.82 9.81
CA ILE A 137 -0.13 6.26 10.09
C ILE A 137 -1.12 7.01 9.19
N LEU A 138 -1.10 6.73 7.89
CA LEU A 138 -2.07 7.32 6.94
C LEU A 138 -3.52 6.94 7.26
N GLN A 139 -3.74 5.73 7.77
CA GLN A 139 -5.07 5.24 8.14
C GLN A 139 -5.74 6.14 9.19
N LEU A 140 -4.98 6.80 10.08
CA LEU A 140 -5.51 7.63 11.16
C LEU A 140 -6.35 8.83 10.69
N ILE A 141 -6.11 9.29 9.46
CA ILE A 141 -6.83 10.44 8.88
C ILE A 141 -7.63 10.07 7.63
N LEU A 142 -7.62 8.79 7.25
CA LEU A 142 -8.11 8.35 5.96
C LEU A 142 -9.60 8.67 5.80
N ASP A 143 -10.38 8.43 6.86
CA ASP A 143 -11.83 8.69 6.88
C ASP A 143 -12.19 10.17 6.69
N ASP A 144 -11.35 11.10 7.15
CA ASP A 144 -11.57 12.54 7.00
C ASP A 144 -11.29 13.02 5.57
N ILE A 145 -10.33 12.38 4.89
CA ILE A 145 -9.84 12.85 3.59
C ILE A 145 -10.56 12.19 2.40
N ILE A 146 -11.08 10.97 2.55
CA ILE A 146 -11.83 10.28 1.48
C ILE A 146 -13.34 10.48 1.62
N PHE A 147 -14.08 10.28 0.52
CA PHE A 147 -15.54 10.27 0.55
C PHE A 147 -16.10 8.90 0.95
N GLU A 148 -17.33 8.84 1.45
CA GLU A 148 -17.99 7.60 1.90
C GLU A 148 -18.13 6.56 0.78
N GLU A 149 -18.29 7.02 -0.47
CA GLU A 149 -18.39 6.17 -1.66
C GLU A 149 -17.07 5.46 -2.01
N GLN A 150 -15.96 5.85 -1.40
CA GLN A 150 -14.70 5.12 -1.51
C GLN A 150 -14.70 3.94 -0.52
N SER A 151 -15.12 2.75 -1.00
CA SER A 151 -15.29 1.57 -0.15
C SER A 151 -14.15 0.57 -0.20
N VAL A 152 -13.24 0.65 -1.18
CA VAL A 152 -12.21 -0.36 -1.36
C VAL A 152 -11.03 -0.09 -0.42
N PHE A 153 -10.61 -1.12 0.31
CA PHE A 153 -9.49 -1.09 1.27
C PHE A 153 -9.66 -0.16 2.47
N VAL A 154 -10.90 0.24 2.79
CA VAL A 154 -11.22 1.02 3.99
C VAL A 154 -11.96 0.12 4.98
N PRO A 155 -11.45 -0.07 6.21
CA PRO A 155 -12.12 -0.90 7.20
C PRO A 155 -13.57 -0.45 7.45
N GLY A 156 -14.50 -1.39 7.55
CA GLY A 156 -15.91 -1.12 7.80
C GLY A 156 -16.72 -0.66 6.58
N ARG A 157 -16.09 -0.47 5.41
CA ARG A 157 -16.81 -0.13 4.16
C ARG A 157 -16.85 -1.32 3.23
N SER A 158 -17.97 -1.51 2.53
CA SER A 158 -18.15 -2.61 1.57
C SER A 158 -18.44 -2.09 0.17
N ILE A 159 -17.86 -2.73 -0.85
CA ILE A 159 -18.20 -2.44 -2.25
C ILE A 159 -19.68 -2.69 -2.57
N THR A 160 -20.36 -3.52 -1.77
CA THR A 160 -21.80 -3.75 -1.91
C THR A 160 -22.62 -2.48 -1.64
N ASP A 161 -22.13 -1.59 -0.78
CA ASP A 161 -22.83 -0.36 -0.42
C ASP A 161 -22.90 0.57 -1.63
N ASN A 162 -21.82 0.64 -2.42
CA ASN A 162 -21.79 1.38 -3.67
C ASN A 162 -22.80 0.88 -4.71
N ILE A 163 -23.05 -0.43 -4.74
CA ILE A 163 -24.07 -1.01 -5.64
C ILE A 163 -25.46 -0.48 -5.28
N LEU A 164 -25.77 -0.38 -3.97
CA LEU A 164 -27.04 0.16 -3.48
C LEU A 164 -27.17 1.65 -3.80
N VAL A 165 -26.11 2.44 -3.56
CA VAL A 165 -26.10 3.88 -3.89
C VAL A 165 -26.36 4.10 -5.38
N ALA A 166 -25.70 3.33 -6.25
CA ALA A 166 -25.92 3.38 -7.69
C ALA A 166 -27.35 3.01 -8.08
N TYR A 167 -27.92 1.97 -7.46
CA TYR A 167 -29.31 1.56 -7.70
C TYR A 167 -30.31 2.67 -7.33
N VAL A 168 -30.12 3.31 -6.17
CA VAL A 168 -30.96 4.44 -5.72
C VAL A 168 -30.88 5.61 -6.70
N HIS A 169 -29.69 5.95 -7.18
CA HIS A 169 -29.50 7.02 -8.17
C HIS A 169 -30.22 6.71 -9.48
N VAL A 170 -30.05 5.51 -10.02
CA VAL A 170 -30.71 5.07 -11.26
C VAL A 170 -32.23 5.10 -11.10
N HIS A 171 -32.75 4.63 -9.96
CA HIS A 171 -34.19 4.63 -9.68
C HIS A 171 -34.77 6.04 -9.57
N TYR A 172 -34.07 6.94 -8.86
CA TYR A 172 -34.45 8.35 -8.75
C TYR A 172 -34.52 9.03 -10.12
N LEU A 173 -33.49 8.86 -10.95
CA LEU A 173 -33.43 9.44 -12.30
C LEU A 173 -34.56 8.92 -13.20
N LYS A 174 -34.92 7.64 -13.08
CA LYS A 174 -36.06 7.06 -13.82
C LYS A 174 -37.40 7.66 -13.39
N ARG A 175 -37.55 8.01 -12.11
CA ARG A 175 -38.79 8.60 -11.57
C ARG A 175 -38.93 10.10 -11.86
N LYS A 176 -37.82 10.84 -11.93
CA LYS A 176 -37.81 12.29 -12.20
C LYS A 176 -38.10 12.67 -13.66
N LYS A 177 -38.10 11.69 -14.59
CA LYS A 177 -38.50 11.87 -16.00
C LYS A 177 -40.02 11.84 -16.24
N ARG A 178 -40.83 11.79 -15.17
CA ARG A 178 -42.28 12.05 -15.21
C ARG A 178 -42.57 13.38 -14.54
#